data_AF-A0A367ZJD4-F1
#
_entry.id   AF-A0A367ZJD4-F1
#
_cell.length_a   1.000
_cell.length_b   1.000
_cell.length_c   1.000
_cell.angle_alpha   90.00
_cell.angle_beta   90.00
_cell.angle_gamma   90.00
#
_symmetry.space_group_name_H-M   'P 1'
#
loop_
_entity.id
_entity.type
_entity.pdbx_description
1 polymer ?
#
loop_
_entity_poly.entity_id
_entity_poly.type
_entity_poly.pdbx_seq_one_letter_code
_entity_poly.pdbx_strand_id
1 'polypeptide(L)'
;MPNENTYPNNPYHFVPLPERGVKRQPAPPHDRFQHLSGSLVVRLRTLSPVFIGKGGEQGQDREHQQLLTSAGRPVIPGSSLKGMIRSTFEAVTESCLRLFQGSYQTRHANQRYQVPREHLPPTSSETEVRGCQDPAHLCLACQLFGMVSGGKNHLAQVAIGEARPEDGRWQPAPGFSIIPLMQPRPHHRAFYVLPPHQKIGRKFYFHGAQIQKSNHARKKTLDRVIPAGKTFRFTVTFTNLRQEALDRLVYSLLLESGMAHRLGQGKPAGLGSIRLQLAEVRLMPDPVARFQRWQVEERHLTGEALQAWVAEIYQRLEAWRKSPPLQALRAILHYPDPTSRSYPAPEWFRTHPHTPLAGLPTDLPPSLPAFEDWAEAPAHTPAPPAPGNAPHAPRASPPEELPPLEATVTFAPNTQEWQVQFQFDGKSKTAKTKDSTWLGNRLEEIKRQLDRKSSCQLKVRLQRDGNSFKILGLA
;
A
#
# COMPACT_ATOMS: atom_id res chain seq x y z
N MET A 1 6.29 -29.38 -18.74
CA MET A 1 5.72 -29.87 -17.46
C MET A 1 6.12 -28.88 -16.38
N PRO A 2 5.18 -28.23 -15.66
CA PRO A 2 5.55 -27.45 -14.48
C PRO A 2 6.17 -28.42 -13.47
N ASN A 3 7.37 -28.13 -12.97
CA ASN A 3 7.99 -28.92 -11.91
C ASN A 3 7.00 -29.02 -10.73
N GLU A 4 6.50 -30.22 -10.44
CA GLU A 4 5.56 -30.52 -9.34
C GLU A 4 6.10 -30.13 -7.95
N ASN A 5 7.35 -29.67 -7.87
CA ASN A 5 8.08 -29.40 -6.64
C ASN A 5 8.22 -27.91 -6.28
N THR A 6 7.47 -26.99 -6.90
CA THR A 6 7.54 -25.55 -6.56
C THR A 6 6.15 -24.91 -6.45
N TYR A 7 6.02 -23.82 -5.68
CA TYR A 7 4.78 -23.04 -5.57
C TYR A 7 4.87 -21.73 -6.40
N PRO A 8 4.15 -21.63 -7.54
CA PRO A 8 4.29 -20.49 -8.45
C PRO A 8 3.44 -19.26 -8.09
N ASN A 9 2.38 -19.46 -7.30
CA ASN A 9 1.30 -18.47 -7.17
C ASN A 9 1.45 -17.53 -5.97
N ASN A 10 2.57 -17.56 -5.26
CA ASN A 10 2.75 -16.73 -4.07
C ASN A 10 2.69 -15.22 -4.43
N PRO A 11 2.02 -14.36 -3.64
CA PRO A 11 1.80 -12.95 -3.96
C PRO A 11 3.05 -12.06 -3.83
N TYR A 12 4.21 -12.64 -3.50
CA TYR A 12 5.49 -11.94 -3.45
C TYR A 12 6.62 -12.84 -3.90
N HIS A 13 7.74 -12.23 -4.23
CA HIS A 13 9.02 -12.90 -4.38
C HIS A 13 10.11 -12.04 -3.72
N PHE A 14 11.35 -12.45 -3.87
CA PHE A 14 12.51 -11.76 -3.36
C PHE A 14 13.43 -11.29 -4.48
N VAL A 15 13.97 -10.09 -4.29
CA VAL A 15 15.13 -9.58 -5.02
C VAL A 15 16.39 -10.02 -4.28
N PRO A 16 17.36 -10.69 -4.92
CA PRO A 16 18.52 -11.27 -4.24
C PRO A 16 19.33 -10.23 -3.44
N LEU A 17 20.06 -10.71 -2.43
CA LEU A 17 21.06 -9.91 -1.71
C LEU A 17 22.39 -9.92 -2.47
N PRO A 18 23.27 -8.92 -2.26
CA PRO A 18 24.60 -8.95 -2.85
C PRO A 18 25.38 -10.19 -2.40
N GLU A 19 26.04 -10.85 -3.35
CA GLU A 19 26.92 -11.98 -3.07
C GLU A 19 28.22 -11.54 -2.38
N ARG A 20 28.77 -10.40 -2.80
CA ARG A 20 30.06 -9.84 -2.32
C ARG A 20 29.90 -8.82 -1.20
N GLY A 21 28.84 -8.95 -0.40
CA GLY A 21 28.53 -8.03 0.69
C GLY A 21 28.17 -6.63 0.21
N VAL A 22 27.94 -5.73 1.17
CA VAL A 22 27.43 -4.37 0.88
C VAL A 22 28.59 -3.38 0.76
N LYS A 23 28.68 -2.69 -0.38
CA LYS A 23 29.62 -1.57 -0.55
C LYS A 23 29.27 -0.43 0.42
N ARG A 24 30.23 -0.05 1.25
CA ARG A 24 30.11 1.03 2.23
C ARG A 24 31.18 2.09 1.97
N GLN A 25 30.81 3.34 2.10
CA GLN A 25 31.70 4.48 1.91
C GLN A 25 31.30 5.62 2.86
N PRO A 26 32.20 6.58 3.15
CA PRO A 26 31.82 7.75 3.92
C PRO A 26 30.74 8.56 3.20
N ALA A 27 29.81 9.11 3.98
CA ALA A 27 28.85 10.06 3.45
C ALA A 27 29.50 11.44 3.26
N PRO A 28 29.05 12.23 2.27
CA PRO A 28 29.38 13.65 2.21
C PRO A 28 28.96 14.33 3.52
N PRO A 29 29.79 15.21 4.09
CA PRO A 29 29.45 15.85 5.35
C PRO A 29 28.33 16.89 5.14
N HIS A 30 27.60 17.20 6.22
CA HIS A 30 26.48 18.15 6.18
C HIS A 30 26.90 19.61 6.45
N ASP A 31 28.16 19.85 6.82
CA ASP A 31 28.71 21.16 7.20
C ASP A 31 29.10 22.05 6.00
N ARG A 32 29.08 21.50 4.77
CA ARG A 32 29.53 22.17 3.55
C ARG A 32 28.79 21.64 2.32
N PHE A 33 28.66 22.46 1.28
CA PHE A 33 28.11 21.99 0.00
C PHE A 33 29.25 21.56 -0.95
N GLN A 34 29.14 20.38 -1.55
CA GLN A 34 30.20 19.80 -2.40
C GLN A 34 29.69 19.06 -3.65
N HIS A 35 28.41 18.68 -3.67
CA HIS A 35 27.83 17.89 -4.73
C HIS A 35 26.48 18.48 -5.16
N LEU A 36 25.67 17.67 -5.84
CA LEU A 36 24.40 18.12 -6.41
C LEU A 36 23.38 18.36 -5.31
N SER A 37 22.69 19.50 -5.40
CA SER A 37 21.55 19.84 -4.57
C SER A 37 20.42 20.34 -5.46
N GLY A 38 19.17 20.15 -5.04
CA GLY A 38 18.04 20.50 -5.89
C GLY A 38 16.74 19.85 -5.47
N SER A 39 15.79 19.85 -6.39
CA SER A 39 14.47 19.24 -6.22
C SER A 39 13.97 18.53 -7.47
N LEU A 40 13.20 17.47 -7.23
CA LEU A 40 12.50 16.68 -8.23
C LEU A 40 11.00 16.80 -7.94
N VAL A 41 10.24 17.39 -8.84
CA VAL A 41 8.76 17.40 -8.75
C VAL A 41 8.24 16.15 -9.43
N VAL A 42 7.53 15.34 -8.67
CA VAL A 42 7.08 14.01 -9.08
C VAL A 42 5.56 13.99 -9.16
N ARG A 43 5.03 13.47 -10.27
CA ARG A 43 3.62 13.11 -10.41
C ARG A 43 3.46 11.63 -10.11
N LEU A 44 2.36 11.28 -9.47
CA LEU A 44 1.97 9.92 -9.11
C LEU A 44 0.60 9.63 -9.68
N ARG A 45 0.43 8.53 -10.42
CA ARG A 45 -0.87 8.04 -10.89
C ARG A 45 -1.21 6.71 -10.22
N THR A 46 -2.41 6.60 -9.66
CA THR A 46 -2.91 5.33 -9.13
C THR A 46 -3.35 4.42 -10.27
N LEU A 47 -2.79 3.22 -10.37
CA LEU A 47 -3.13 2.23 -11.39
C LEU A 47 -4.15 1.22 -10.85
N SER A 48 -4.09 0.92 -9.55
CA SER A 48 -5.12 0.21 -8.81
C SER A 48 -5.52 1.02 -7.56
N PRO A 49 -6.63 0.68 -6.88
CA PRO A 49 -7.02 1.39 -5.66
C PRO A 49 -5.91 1.37 -4.61
N VAL A 50 -5.65 2.52 -4.00
CA VAL A 50 -4.61 2.71 -2.98
C VAL A 50 -5.26 2.91 -1.62
N PHE A 51 -4.72 2.25 -0.60
CA PHE A 51 -5.15 2.44 0.78
C PHE A 51 -3.96 2.73 1.69
N ILE A 52 -4.02 3.85 2.40
CA ILE A 52 -3.09 4.23 3.45
C ILE A 52 -3.92 4.48 4.70
N GLY A 53 -3.79 3.60 5.68
CA GLY A 53 -4.59 3.67 6.90
C GLY A 53 -4.01 4.65 7.92
N LYS A 54 -4.89 5.35 8.65
CA LYS A 54 -4.53 6.16 9.84
C LYS A 54 -4.79 5.43 11.18
N GLY A 55 -5.09 4.14 11.11
CA GLY A 55 -5.60 3.36 12.24
C GLY A 55 -7.13 3.19 12.17
N GLY A 56 -7.66 2.44 13.14
CA GLY A 56 -9.09 2.18 13.28
C GLY A 56 -9.35 1.12 14.35
N GLU A 57 -10.59 0.68 14.47
CA GLU A 57 -11.01 -0.27 15.51
C GLU A 57 -10.47 -1.68 15.25
N GLN A 58 -9.91 -2.28 16.31
CA GLN A 58 -9.46 -3.67 16.32
C GLN A 58 -10.39 -4.49 17.23
N GLY A 59 -11.20 -5.35 16.63
CA GLY A 59 -11.93 -6.40 17.35
C GLY A 59 -11.21 -7.75 17.26
N GLN A 60 -11.67 -8.75 18.03
CA GLN A 60 -11.07 -10.09 18.08
C GLN A 60 -10.98 -10.77 16.69
N ASP A 61 -11.94 -10.50 15.78
CA ASP A 61 -11.96 -11.07 14.42
C ASP A 61 -12.22 -10.03 13.30
N ARG A 62 -12.36 -8.75 13.61
CA ARG A 62 -12.63 -7.69 12.62
C ARG A 62 -11.66 -6.53 12.80
N GLU A 63 -10.94 -6.20 11.73
CA GLU A 63 -10.08 -5.01 11.69
C GLU A 63 -10.74 -3.98 10.76
N HIS A 64 -11.20 -2.86 11.32
CA HIS A 64 -11.70 -1.75 10.54
C HIS A 64 -10.62 -0.68 10.45
N GLN A 65 -10.23 -0.29 9.24
CA GLN A 65 -9.19 0.72 9.02
C GLN A 65 -9.78 1.92 8.29
N GLN A 66 -9.43 3.11 8.77
CA GLN A 66 -9.83 4.36 8.14
C GLN A 66 -8.77 4.88 7.17
N LEU A 67 -9.21 5.37 6.01
CA LEU A 67 -8.34 6.05 5.06
C LEU A 67 -7.75 7.32 5.68
N LEU A 68 -6.45 7.50 5.51
CA LEU A 68 -5.76 8.71 5.90
C LEU A 68 -6.22 9.88 5.02
N THR A 69 -6.64 10.94 5.68
CA THR A 69 -7.08 12.18 5.06
C THR A 69 -6.49 13.38 5.80
N SER A 70 -6.28 14.49 5.09
CA SER A 70 -5.89 15.79 5.63
C SER A 70 -6.92 16.80 5.16
N ALA A 71 -7.53 17.55 6.10
CA ALA A 71 -8.66 18.45 5.83
C ALA A 71 -9.77 17.79 4.99
N GLY A 72 -10.12 16.54 5.29
CA GLY A 72 -11.16 15.78 4.58
C GLY A 72 -10.77 15.25 3.19
N ARG A 73 -9.55 15.55 2.70
CA ARG A 73 -9.04 15.08 1.41
C ARG A 73 -8.03 13.96 1.58
N PRO A 74 -8.04 12.94 0.70
CA PRO A 74 -7.03 11.88 0.74
C PRO A 74 -5.64 12.45 0.45
N VAL A 75 -4.66 12.04 1.25
CA VAL A 75 -3.25 12.41 1.10
C VAL A 75 -2.37 11.17 1.15
N ILE A 76 -1.21 11.24 0.51
CA ILE A 76 -0.19 10.21 0.60
C ILE A 76 1.00 10.78 1.39
N PRO A 77 1.28 10.27 2.61
CA PRO A 77 2.36 10.79 3.44
C PRO A 77 3.73 10.64 2.79
N GLY A 78 4.58 11.64 2.99
CA GLY A 78 5.99 11.58 2.60
C GLY A 78 6.73 10.38 3.21
N SER A 79 6.33 9.92 4.41
CA SER A 79 6.89 8.72 5.05
C SER A 79 6.53 7.42 4.31
N SER A 80 5.33 7.33 3.73
CA SER A 80 4.89 6.17 2.94
C SER A 80 5.63 6.12 1.60
N LEU A 81 5.78 7.29 0.95
CA LEU A 81 6.58 7.44 -0.26
C LEU A 81 8.05 7.13 -0.01
N LYS A 82 8.62 7.68 1.08
CA LYS A 82 9.99 7.40 1.51
C LYS A 82 10.21 5.92 1.74
N GLY A 83 9.30 5.23 2.43
CA GLY A 83 9.38 3.78 2.64
C GLY A 83 9.42 3.01 1.32
N MET A 84 8.51 3.32 0.40
CA MET A 84 8.44 2.70 -0.92
C MET A 84 9.70 2.94 -1.76
N ILE A 85 10.10 4.21 -1.92
CA ILE A 85 11.27 4.61 -2.72
C ILE A 85 12.53 4.03 -2.10
N ARG A 86 12.65 4.04 -0.76
CA ARG A 86 13.77 3.42 -0.05
C ARG A 86 13.85 1.92 -0.29
N SER A 87 12.74 1.19 -0.25
CA SER A 87 12.76 -0.26 -0.51
C SER A 87 13.27 -0.57 -1.92
N THR A 88 12.78 0.15 -2.93
CA THR A 88 13.28 0.03 -4.31
C THR A 88 14.76 0.39 -4.38
N PHE A 89 15.15 1.54 -3.83
CA PHE A 89 16.53 2.01 -3.85
C PHE A 89 17.48 1.03 -3.16
N GLU A 90 17.10 0.46 -2.01
CA GLU A 90 17.90 -0.55 -1.29
C GLU A 90 18.10 -1.82 -2.12
N ALA A 91 17.11 -2.21 -2.94
CA ALA A 91 17.17 -3.38 -3.78
C ALA A 91 18.09 -3.17 -4.99
N VAL A 92 17.97 -2.02 -5.65
CA VAL A 92 18.75 -1.74 -6.86
C VAL A 92 20.21 -1.36 -6.54
N THR A 93 20.47 -0.79 -5.36
CA THR A 93 21.83 -0.41 -4.93
C THR A 93 22.51 -1.46 -4.05
N GLU A 94 21.92 -2.65 -3.94
CA GLU A 94 22.49 -3.75 -3.15
C GLU A 94 22.89 -3.32 -1.73
N SER A 95 22.05 -2.51 -1.10
CA SER A 95 22.36 -1.86 0.18
C SER A 95 22.31 -2.83 1.37
N CYS A 96 22.49 -2.33 2.59
CA CYS A 96 22.31 -3.15 3.79
C CYS A 96 20.86 -3.63 3.98
N LEU A 97 20.68 -4.65 4.83
CA LEU A 97 19.40 -5.21 5.20
C LEU A 97 19.20 -5.12 6.72
N ARG A 98 18.27 -4.27 7.16
CA ARG A 98 18.04 -3.97 8.59
C ARG A 98 17.02 -4.90 9.28
N LEU A 99 16.16 -5.57 8.53
CA LEU A 99 14.97 -6.25 9.04
C LEU A 99 15.22 -7.63 9.69
N PHE A 100 16.45 -7.96 10.09
CA PHE A 100 16.80 -9.28 10.64
C PHE A 100 16.94 -9.36 12.16
N GLN A 101 16.84 -8.25 12.88
CA GLN A 101 17.03 -8.23 14.34
C GLN A 101 15.72 -8.19 15.14
N GLY A 102 14.61 -8.67 14.57
CA GLY A 102 13.31 -8.70 15.25
C GLY A 102 13.01 -10.05 15.91
N SER A 103 12.40 -10.03 17.10
CA SER A 103 11.70 -11.19 17.66
C SER A 103 10.30 -11.30 17.07
N TYR A 104 9.94 -12.43 16.46
CA TYR A 104 8.61 -12.65 15.88
C TYR A 104 7.70 -13.32 16.92
N GLN A 105 6.57 -12.72 17.27
CA GLN A 105 5.60 -13.33 18.20
C GLN A 105 4.82 -14.44 17.49
N THR A 106 4.76 -15.64 18.08
CA THR A 106 3.90 -16.74 17.60
C THR A 106 2.50 -16.62 18.20
N ARG A 107 1.45 -17.03 17.46
CA ARG A 107 0.07 -17.07 18.01
C ARG A 107 -0.16 -18.19 19.04
N HIS A 108 0.76 -19.15 19.12
CA HIS A 108 0.70 -20.25 20.07
C HIS A 108 1.83 -20.03 21.08
N ALA A 109 1.44 -19.86 22.34
CA ALA A 109 2.29 -19.60 23.51
C ALA A 109 3.12 -18.31 23.47
N ASN A 110 3.49 -17.80 24.64
CA ASN A 110 4.37 -16.65 24.87
C ASN A 110 5.82 -16.83 24.33
N GLN A 111 6.01 -17.60 23.25
CA GLN A 111 7.29 -17.88 22.65
C GLN A 111 7.60 -16.84 21.55
N ARG A 112 8.78 -16.23 21.66
CA ARG A 112 9.36 -15.38 20.62
C ARG A 112 10.15 -16.27 19.68
N TYR A 113 9.72 -16.39 18.42
CA TYR A 113 10.54 -16.99 17.39
C TYR A 113 11.67 -16.03 17.02
N GLN A 114 12.91 -16.48 17.22
CA GLN A 114 14.09 -15.84 16.68
C GLN A 114 14.63 -16.70 15.54
N VAL A 115 15.07 -16.06 14.46
CA VAL A 115 15.74 -16.77 13.36
C VAL A 115 17.06 -17.31 13.92
N PRO A 116 17.32 -18.64 13.83
CA PRO A 116 18.58 -19.22 14.30
C PRO A 116 19.81 -18.54 13.68
N ARG A 117 20.91 -18.46 14.44
CA ARG A 117 22.11 -17.69 14.07
C ARG A 117 22.76 -18.23 12.80
N GLU A 118 22.76 -19.55 12.64
CA GLU A 118 23.24 -20.29 11.47
C GLU A 118 22.46 -19.98 10.18
N HIS A 119 21.32 -19.29 10.27
CA HIS A 119 20.54 -18.83 9.12
C HIS A 119 20.64 -17.34 8.90
N LEU A 120 21.35 -16.62 9.77
CA LEU A 120 21.70 -15.23 9.50
C LEU A 120 22.80 -15.19 8.44
N PRO A 121 22.82 -14.17 7.56
CA PRO A 121 23.91 -13.99 6.63
C PRO A 121 25.25 -14.01 7.37
N PRO A 122 26.30 -14.61 6.77
CA PRO A 122 27.61 -14.64 7.38
C PRO A 122 28.09 -13.23 7.72
N THR A 123 28.88 -13.16 8.78
CA THR A 123 29.51 -11.92 9.30
C THR A 123 30.92 -11.70 8.78
N SER A 124 31.37 -12.47 7.79
CA SER A 124 32.63 -12.14 7.14
C SER A 124 32.46 -10.79 6.43
N SER A 125 33.51 -9.97 6.47
CA SER A 125 33.56 -8.67 5.82
C SER A 125 33.16 -8.75 4.34
N GLU A 126 33.51 -9.84 3.68
CA GLU A 126 33.26 -10.08 2.24
C GLU A 126 31.80 -10.40 1.89
N THR A 127 30.96 -10.78 2.85
CA THR A 127 29.54 -11.14 2.59
C THR A 127 28.57 -10.36 3.48
N GLU A 128 29.06 -9.35 4.21
CA GLU A 128 28.27 -8.68 5.24
C GLU A 128 27.18 -7.77 4.67
N VAL A 129 25.93 -8.23 4.83
CA VAL A 129 24.71 -7.51 4.43
C VAL A 129 23.98 -6.82 5.58
N ARG A 130 24.52 -6.87 6.81
CA ARG A 130 23.86 -6.28 7.99
C ARG A 130 23.76 -4.77 7.89
N GLY A 131 22.76 -4.22 8.60
CA GLY A 131 22.51 -2.79 8.70
C GLY A 131 23.76 -1.99 9.07
N CYS A 132 24.00 -0.86 8.39
CA CYS A 132 25.10 0.04 8.72
C CYS A 132 24.97 0.57 10.16
N GLN A 133 26.09 0.61 10.87
CA GLN A 133 26.17 1.02 12.28
C GLN A 133 27.09 2.23 12.50
N ASP A 134 27.95 2.53 11.53
CA ASP A 134 28.93 3.60 11.59
C ASP A 134 28.65 4.68 10.52
N PRO A 135 28.42 5.94 10.90
CA PRO A 135 28.23 7.05 9.96
C PRO A 135 29.39 7.26 8.98
N ALA A 136 30.61 6.81 9.32
CA ALA A 136 31.76 6.86 8.42
C ALA A 136 31.75 5.73 7.35
N HIS A 137 30.93 4.70 7.53
CA HIS A 137 30.90 3.51 6.67
C HIS A 137 29.45 3.14 6.30
N LEU A 138 28.84 3.94 5.41
CA LEU A 138 27.44 3.80 5.02
C LEU A 138 27.28 3.25 3.60
N CYS A 139 26.31 2.35 3.42
CA CYS A 139 25.81 1.98 2.09
C CYS A 139 25.03 3.14 1.48
N LEU A 140 24.86 3.13 0.15
CA LEU A 140 24.24 4.24 -0.58
C LEU A 140 22.83 4.57 -0.06
N ALA A 141 22.01 3.58 0.28
CA ALA A 141 20.68 3.83 0.84
C ALA A 141 20.72 4.46 2.24
N CYS A 142 21.70 4.11 3.07
CA CYS A 142 21.85 4.70 4.40
C CYS A 142 22.35 6.14 4.34
N GLN A 143 23.17 6.49 3.35
CA GLN A 143 23.53 7.89 3.07
C GLN A 143 22.28 8.67 2.64
N LEU A 144 21.58 8.15 1.63
CA LEU A 144 20.46 8.84 1.03
C LEU A 144 19.29 9.04 2.02
N PHE A 145 18.85 7.97 2.69
CA PHE A 145 17.64 7.99 3.53
C PHE A 145 17.91 8.12 5.04
N GLY A 146 19.17 8.16 5.44
CA GLY A 146 19.61 8.25 6.83
C GLY A 146 19.78 6.90 7.53
N MET A 147 20.56 6.94 8.61
CA MET A 147 20.91 5.81 9.47
C MET A 147 20.72 6.20 10.94
N VAL A 148 20.22 5.27 11.76
CA VAL A 148 20.19 5.37 13.22
C VAL A 148 20.54 3.98 13.76
N SER A 149 21.56 3.89 14.60
CA SER A 149 22.02 2.63 15.19
C SER A 149 22.84 2.90 16.46
N GLY A 150 22.47 2.30 17.60
CA GLY A 150 23.28 2.31 18.82
C GLY A 150 23.71 3.70 19.31
N GLY A 151 22.82 4.70 19.25
CA GLY A 151 23.13 6.09 19.61
C GLY A 151 23.86 6.90 18.54
N LYS A 152 24.35 6.27 17.46
CA LYS A 152 24.90 6.94 16.28
C LYS A 152 23.79 7.20 15.26
N ASN A 153 23.94 8.30 14.52
CA ASN A 153 23.01 8.67 13.46
C ASN A 153 23.73 9.30 12.26
N HIS A 154 23.03 9.29 11.13
CA HIS A 154 23.38 10.05 9.93
C HIS A 154 22.09 10.63 9.36
N LEU A 155 22.09 11.93 9.12
CA LEU A 155 20.94 12.65 8.58
C LEU A 155 20.74 12.26 7.11
N ALA A 156 19.48 12.10 6.71
CA ALA A 156 19.16 11.79 5.32
C ALA A 156 19.56 12.94 4.39
N GLN A 157 20.10 12.62 3.23
CA GLN A 157 20.38 13.60 2.18
C GLN A 157 19.15 13.95 1.33
N VAL A 158 18.03 13.24 1.51
CA VAL A 158 16.75 13.52 0.84
C VAL A 158 15.60 13.73 1.81
N ALA A 159 14.72 14.67 1.47
CA ALA A 159 13.42 14.84 2.09
C ALA A 159 12.31 14.68 1.04
N ILE A 160 11.27 13.92 1.40
CA ILE A 160 10.16 13.57 0.52
C ILE A 160 8.88 14.18 1.10
N GLY A 161 8.28 15.09 0.35
CA GLY A 161 7.05 15.77 0.72
C GLY A 161 5.82 14.86 0.68
N GLU A 162 4.73 15.32 1.31
CA GLU A 162 3.40 14.73 1.17
C GLU A 162 2.90 14.88 -0.28
N ALA A 163 2.34 13.81 -0.85
CA ALA A 163 1.67 13.93 -2.14
C ALA A 163 0.21 14.35 -1.97
N ARG A 164 -0.14 15.40 -2.72
CA ARG A 164 -1.47 16.00 -2.73
C ARG A 164 -2.13 15.78 -4.09
N PRO A 165 -3.46 15.59 -4.13
CA PRO A 165 -4.18 15.43 -5.40
C PRO A 165 -3.91 16.61 -6.34
N GLU A 166 -3.63 16.35 -7.63
CA GLU A 166 -3.53 17.41 -8.64
C GLU A 166 -4.93 17.93 -9.02
N ASP A 167 -5.90 17.03 -9.09
CA ASP A 167 -7.32 17.37 -9.21
C ASP A 167 -8.01 17.14 -7.86
N GLY A 168 -8.56 18.22 -7.29
CA GLY A 168 -9.26 18.20 -6.00
C GLY A 168 -10.75 17.85 -6.09
N ARG A 169 -11.26 17.53 -7.29
CA ARG A 169 -12.71 17.37 -7.56
C ARG A 169 -13.26 15.96 -7.35
N TRP A 170 -12.51 15.07 -6.72
CA TRP A 170 -12.95 13.68 -6.49
C TRP A 170 -12.95 13.32 -5.01
N GLN A 171 -13.89 12.44 -4.65
CA GLN A 171 -13.97 11.87 -3.32
C GLN A 171 -13.45 10.43 -3.29
N PRO A 172 -12.91 9.95 -2.16
CA PRO A 172 -12.53 8.55 -2.02
C PRO A 172 -13.69 7.60 -2.31
N ALA A 173 -13.43 6.47 -2.96
CA ALA A 173 -14.47 5.48 -3.22
C ALA A 173 -14.87 4.75 -1.92
N PRO A 174 -16.10 4.20 -1.84
CA PRO A 174 -16.46 3.27 -0.77
C PRO A 174 -15.43 2.14 -0.67
N GLY A 175 -15.03 1.82 0.55
CA GLY A 175 -14.08 0.75 0.78
C GLY A 175 -14.73 -0.63 0.69
N PHE A 176 -13.95 -1.65 0.98
CA PHE A 176 -14.36 -3.04 0.90
C PHE A 176 -13.50 -3.88 1.84
N SER A 177 -13.93 -5.13 2.06
CA SER A 177 -13.19 -6.08 2.87
C SER A 177 -12.20 -6.84 1.99
N ILE A 178 -10.93 -6.86 2.39
CA ILE A 178 -9.87 -7.61 1.72
C ILE A 178 -9.56 -8.90 2.47
N ILE A 179 -8.90 -9.83 1.77
CA ILE A 179 -8.37 -11.04 2.40
C ILE A 179 -7.51 -10.70 3.63
N PRO A 180 -7.56 -11.53 4.69
CA PRO A 180 -6.67 -11.34 5.83
C PRO A 180 -5.23 -11.28 5.33
N LEU A 181 -4.53 -10.21 5.71
CA LEU A 181 -3.10 -10.11 5.44
C LEU A 181 -2.39 -11.10 6.36
N MET A 182 -2.19 -12.31 5.85
CA MET A 182 -1.44 -13.33 6.56
C MET A 182 -0.02 -12.81 6.76
N GLN A 183 0.40 -12.69 8.01
CA GLN A 183 1.80 -12.44 8.31
C GLN A 183 2.58 -13.65 7.80
N PRO A 184 3.53 -13.45 6.89
CA PRO A 184 4.42 -14.52 6.51
C PRO A 184 5.22 -14.88 7.75
N ARG A 185 5.06 -16.11 8.21
CA ARG A 185 5.84 -16.59 9.33
C ARG A 185 7.09 -17.26 8.78
N PRO A 186 8.30 -16.86 9.20
CA PRO A 186 9.54 -17.50 8.80
C PRO A 186 9.68 -18.99 9.23
N HIS A 187 8.61 -19.62 9.76
CA HIS A 187 8.56 -21.05 10.02
C HIS A 187 8.56 -21.91 8.74
N HIS A 188 7.97 -21.43 7.64
CA HIS A 188 8.06 -22.15 6.35
C HIS A 188 9.38 -21.79 5.66
N ARG A 189 10.44 -22.49 6.10
CA ARG A 189 11.82 -22.17 5.74
C ARG A 189 12.07 -22.25 4.23
N ALA A 190 11.38 -23.12 3.50
CA ALA A 190 11.57 -23.25 2.05
C ALA A 190 11.20 -21.97 1.27
N PHE A 191 10.38 -21.07 1.84
CA PHE A 191 10.08 -19.76 1.24
C PHE A 191 11.07 -18.67 1.65
N TYR A 192 11.95 -18.91 2.63
CA TYR A 192 12.81 -17.88 3.24
C TYR A 192 14.30 -18.23 3.31
N VAL A 193 14.66 -19.48 2.99
CA VAL A 193 16.02 -20.02 3.05
C VAL A 193 16.25 -20.91 1.82
N LEU A 194 17.19 -20.52 0.96
CA LEU A 194 17.73 -21.37 -0.11
C LEU A 194 18.79 -22.31 0.49
N PRO A 195 18.86 -23.60 0.09
CA PRO A 195 19.99 -24.45 0.42
C PRO A 195 21.31 -23.86 -0.11
N PRO A 196 22.42 -23.86 0.66
CA PRO A 196 22.62 -24.41 2.00
C PRO A 196 22.58 -23.33 3.10
N HIS A 197 21.46 -22.61 3.25
CA HIS A 197 21.16 -21.60 4.31
C HIS A 197 21.23 -20.11 3.94
N GLN A 198 21.16 -19.74 2.65
CA GLN A 198 21.14 -18.33 2.24
C GLN A 198 19.71 -17.75 2.24
N LYS A 199 19.52 -16.58 2.87
CA LYS A 199 18.21 -15.90 2.87
C LYS A 199 17.86 -15.37 1.47
N ILE A 200 16.59 -15.49 1.09
CA ILE A 200 16.16 -15.37 -0.33
C ILE A 200 16.17 -13.92 -0.87
N GLY A 201 16.32 -12.89 -0.02
CA GLY A 201 16.45 -11.51 -0.50
C GLY A 201 15.50 -10.50 0.11
N ARG A 202 15.31 -9.38 -0.59
CA ARG A 202 14.35 -8.33 -0.26
C ARG A 202 12.99 -8.69 -0.81
N LYS A 203 12.01 -8.77 0.07
CA LYS A 203 10.64 -9.14 -0.30
C LYS A 203 9.94 -8.00 -1.07
N PHE A 204 9.45 -8.30 -2.26
CA PHE A 204 8.57 -7.42 -3.06
C PHE A 204 7.30 -8.15 -3.45
N TYR A 205 6.18 -7.42 -3.48
CA TYR A 205 4.88 -7.97 -3.87
C TYR A 205 4.67 -7.81 -5.37
N PHE A 206 4.14 -8.84 -5.99
CA PHE A 206 3.65 -8.75 -7.36
C PHE A 206 2.45 -7.80 -7.45
N HIS A 207 2.14 -7.37 -8.67
CA HIS A 207 0.88 -6.75 -8.99
C HIS A 207 -0.21 -7.83 -9.10
N GLY A 208 -1.48 -7.42 -8.99
CA GLY A 208 -2.61 -8.34 -9.18
C GLY A 208 -3.58 -7.75 -10.18
N ALA A 209 -4.00 -8.56 -11.16
CA ALA A 209 -5.02 -8.18 -12.14
C ALA A 209 -6.37 -7.85 -11.49
N GLN A 210 -6.69 -8.51 -10.37
CA GLN A 210 -7.96 -8.34 -9.67
C GLN A 210 -7.75 -8.15 -8.16
N ILE A 211 -8.69 -7.43 -7.56
CA ILE A 211 -8.70 -7.17 -6.13
C ILE A 211 -9.32 -8.37 -5.40
N GLN A 212 -8.55 -9.02 -4.54
CA GLN A 212 -9.02 -10.15 -3.74
C GLN A 212 -9.81 -9.66 -2.53
N LYS A 213 -11.13 -9.61 -2.70
CA LYS A 213 -12.09 -9.27 -1.64
C LYS A 213 -12.38 -10.50 -0.77
N SER A 214 -12.79 -10.27 0.47
CA SER A 214 -13.15 -11.33 1.40
C SER A 214 -14.50 -11.09 2.06
N ASN A 215 -15.31 -12.14 2.11
CA ASN A 215 -16.55 -12.22 2.87
C ASN A 215 -16.40 -13.03 4.16
N HIS A 216 -15.17 -13.47 4.51
CA HIS A 216 -14.94 -14.31 5.69
C HIS A 216 -15.15 -13.54 7.00
N ALA A 217 -15.44 -14.28 8.08
CA ALA A 217 -15.62 -13.73 9.42
C ALA A 217 -14.40 -12.94 9.90
N ARG A 218 -13.19 -13.45 9.60
CA ARG A 218 -11.91 -12.74 9.78
C ARG A 218 -11.61 -11.92 8.54
N LYS A 219 -11.89 -10.62 8.59
CA LYS A 219 -11.66 -9.70 7.46
C LYS A 219 -11.05 -8.39 7.91
N LYS A 220 -10.28 -7.79 7.00
CA LYS A 220 -9.82 -6.42 7.12
C LYS A 220 -10.71 -5.55 6.25
N THR A 221 -11.54 -4.74 6.90
CA THR A 221 -12.45 -3.82 6.23
C THR A 221 -11.79 -2.45 6.12
N LEU A 222 -11.72 -1.97 4.88
CA LEU A 222 -11.30 -0.60 4.57
C LEU A 222 -12.57 0.23 4.45
N ASP A 223 -12.64 1.39 5.11
CA ASP A 223 -13.82 2.27 5.06
C ASP A 223 -13.97 2.95 3.69
N ARG A 224 -12.85 3.41 3.13
CA ARG A 224 -12.71 4.11 1.86
C ARG A 224 -11.37 3.79 1.23
N VAL A 225 -11.26 4.01 -0.07
CA VAL A 225 -10.00 3.85 -0.82
C VAL A 225 -9.79 5.00 -1.79
N ILE A 226 -8.54 5.31 -2.09
CA ILE A 226 -8.21 6.15 -3.24
C ILE A 226 -8.46 5.30 -4.50
N PRO A 227 -9.37 5.68 -5.41
CA PRO A 227 -9.64 4.89 -6.60
C PRO A 227 -8.46 4.90 -7.57
N ALA A 228 -8.48 3.99 -8.55
CA ALA A 228 -7.55 4.02 -9.68
C ALA A 228 -7.80 5.27 -10.56
N GLY A 229 -6.79 5.66 -11.33
CA GLY A 229 -6.83 6.80 -12.24
C GLY A 229 -6.67 8.17 -11.58
N LYS A 230 -6.30 8.24 -10.29
CA LYS A 230 -6.11 9.51 -9.58
C LYS A 230 -4.66 9.95 -9.60
N THR A 231 -4.46 11.25 -9.78
CA THR A 231 -3.13 11.87 -9.87
C THR A 231 -2.82 12.69 -8.63
N PHE A 232 -1.57 12.60 -8.19
CA PHE A 232 -1.01 13.34 -7.06
C PHE A 232 0.31 13.96 -7.46
N ARG A 233 0.72 15.02 -6.75
CA ARG A 233 2.02 15.67 -6.91
C ARG A 233 2.73 15.77 -5.57
N PHE A 234 4.03 15.51 -5.57
CA PHE A 234 4.93 15.74 -4.43
C PHE A 234 6.30 16.20 -4.90
N THR A 235 7.12 16.65 -3.96
CA THR A 235 8.50 17.08 -4.22
C THR A 235 9.48 16.23 -3.43
N VAL A 236 10.57 15.81 -4.08
CA VAL A 236 11.76 15.24 -3.46
C VAL A 236 12.84 16.31 -3.47
N THR A 237 13.29 16.75 -2.31
CA THR A 237 14.43 17.68 -2.18
C THR A 237 15.66 16.90 -1.78
N PHE A 238 16.82 17.32 -2.27
CA PHE A 238 18.08 16.64 -2.01
C PHE A 238 19.25 17.60 -1.87
N THR A 239 20.23 17.20 -1.08
CA THR A 239 21.40 18.02 -0.76
C THR A 239 22.66 17.18 -0.72
N ASN A 240 23.73 17.65 -1.38
CA ASN A 240 25.02 16.95 -1.47
C ASN A 240 24.94 15.51 -1.99
N LEU A 241 24.07 15.25 -2.97
CA LEU A 241 24.03 13.95 -3.65
C LEU A 241 25.17 13.86 -4.66
N ARG A 242 25.95 12.79 -4.57
CA ARG A 242 26.85 12.39 -5.66
C ARG A 242 26.03 12.04 -6.91
N GLN A 243 26.63 12.19 -8.09
CA GLN A 243 25.97 11.86 -9.36
C GLN A 243 25.39 10.43 -9.38
N GLU A 244 26.17 9.45 -8.91
CA GLU A 244 25.71 8.06 -8.81
C GLU A 244 24.43 7.93 -7.95
N ALA A 245 24.38 8.61 -6.80
CA ALA A 245 23.21 8.56 -5.91
C ALA A 245 21.97 9.19 -6.57
N LEU A 246 22.16 10.29 -7.30
CA LEU A 246 21.09 10.96 -8.04
C LEU A 246 20.56 10.06 -9.17
N ASP A 247 21.44 9.46 -9.97
CA ASP A 247 21.07 8.57 -11.07
C ASP A 247 20.25 7.38 -10.54
N ARG A 248 20.70 6.76 -9.44
CA ARG A 248 19.99 5.65 -8.77
C ARG A 248 18.66 6.08 -8.16
N LEU A 249 18.57 7.31 -7.65
CA LEU A 249 17.33 7.87 -7.09
C LEU A 249 16.30 8.10 -8.20
N VAL A 250 16.72 8.69 -9.32
CA VAL A 250 15.86 8.91 -10.49
C VAL A 250 15.36 7.57 -11.03
N TYR A 251 16.23 6.57 -11.17
CA TYR A 251 15.81 5.21 -11.53
C TYR A 251 14.78 4.64 -10.54
N SER A 252 15.03 4.80 -9.23
CA SER A 252 14.13 4.29 -8.18
C SER A 252 12.79 5.01 -8.14
N LEU A 253 12.69 6.24 -8.68
CA LEU A 253 11.44 6.95 -8.86
C LEU A 253 10.71 6.42 -10.11
N LEU A 254 11.37 6.45 -11.26
CA LEU A 254 10.74 6.26 -12.56
C LEU A 254 10.52 4.80 -12.96
N LEU A 255 11.42 3.90 -12.53
CA LEU A 255 11.51 2.50 -13.00
C LEU A 255 11.58 2.41 -14.54
N GLU A 256 11.56 1.20 -15.08
CA GLU A 256 11.54 0.99 -16.53
C GLU A 256 10.10 0.91 -17.05
N SER A 257 9.91 1.03 -18.37
CA SER A 257 8.60 0.79 -18.97
C SER A 257 8.11 -0.64 -18.66
N GLY A 258 6.80 -0.77 -18.44
CA GLY A 258 6.20 -2.03 -18.01
C GLY A 258 6.40 -2.38 -16.53
N MET A 259 6.97 -1.48 -15.72
CA MET A 259 7.04 -1.64 -14.26
C MET A 259 6.11 -0.66 -13.54
N ALA A 260 5.70 -1.01 -12.32
CA ALA A 260 4.99 -0.11 -11.41
C ALA A 260 5.42 -0.30 -9.95
N HIS A 261 5.17 0.71 -9.11
CA HIS A 261 5.46 0.60 -7.68
C HIS A 261 4.28 0.01 -6.91
N ARG A 262 4.57 -0.54 -5.71
CA ARG A 262 3.56 -0.98 -4.74
C ARG A 262 3.56 -0.06 -3.51
N LEU A 263 2.50 0.71 -3.33
CA LEU A 263 2.31 1.67 -2.23
C LEU A 263 1.15 1.27 -1.31
N GLY A 264 1.28 1.53 -0.01
CA GLY A 264 0.20 1.36 0.96
C GLY A 264 -0.04 -0.07 1.41
N GLN A 265 -1.20 -0.30 2.04
CA GLN A 265 -1.63 -1.60 2.55
C GLN A 265 -2.42 -2.39 1.50
N GLY A 266 -2.67 -3.67 1.75
CA GLY A 266 -3.46 -4.51 0.85
C GLY A 266 -2.70 -5.02 -0.38
N LYS A 267 -1.36 -4.97 -0.38
CA LYS A 267 -0.51 -5.43 -1.49
C LYS A 267 -0.80 -6.89 -1.92
N PRO A 268 -0.93 -7.88 -1.01
CA PRO A 268 -1.31 -9.24 -1.42
C PRO A 268 -2.70 -9.32 -2.09
N ALA A 269 -3.58 -8.37 -1.79
CA ALA A 269 -4.94 -8.34 -2.31
C ALA A 269 -5.07 -7.53 -3.62
N GLY A 270 -3.97 -7.08 -4.22
CA GLY A 270 -3.97 -6.32 -5.50
C GLY A 270 -4.01 -4.79 -5.38
N LEU A 271 -4.15 -4.24 -4.17
CA LEU A 271 -4.19 -2.79 -3.95
C LEU A 271 -2.80 -2.16 -4.04
N GLY A 272 -2.72 -0.89 -4.41
CA GLY A 272 -1.49 -0.10 -4.26
C GLY A 272 -0.59 -0.03 -5.49
N SER A 273 -1.05 -0.39 -6.68
CA SER A 273 -0.24 -0.21 -7.91
C SER A 273 -0.22 1.27 -8.27
N ILE A 274 0.96 1.86 -8.41
CA ILE A 274 1.11 3.27 -8.81
C ILE A 274 2.24 3.42 -9.84
N ARG A 275 2.17 4.47 -10.65
CA ARG A 275 3.26 4.91 -11.53
C ARG A 275 3.74 6.30 -11.11
N LEU A 276 5.03 6.55 -11.23
CA LEU A 276 5.63 7.86 -10.98
C LEU A 276 6.24 8.41 -12.27
N GLN A 277 6.21 9.73 -12.41
CA GLN A 277 6.87 10.46 -13.48
C GLN A 277 7.48 11.75 -12.94
N LEU A 278 8.57 12.22 -13.54
CA LEU A 278 9.09 13.55 -13.27
C LEU A 278 8.29 14.57 -14.07
N ALA A 279 7.78 15.60 -13.40
CA ALA A 279 7.23 16.78 -14.05
C ALA A 279 8.28 17.86 -14.25
N GLU A 280 9.21 17.97 -13.30
CA GLU A 280 10.15 19.08 -13.26
C GLU A 280 11.38 18.70 -12.42
N VAL A 281 12.53 19.21 -12.84
CA VAL A 281 13.78 19.12 -12.09
C VAL A 281 14.37 20.51 -11.93
N ARG A 282 14.77 20.86 -10.71
CA ARG A 282 15.55 22.06 -10.41
C ARG A 282 16.88 21.63 -9.81
N LEU A 283 17.97 21.92 -10.50
CA LEU A 283 19.32 21.71 -9.96
C LEU A 283 19.86 23.06 -9.51
N MET A 284 20.29 23.10 -8.25
CA MET A 284 20.97 24.26 -7.73
C MET A 284 22.32 24.40 -8.45
N PRO A 285 22.72 25.64 -8.77
CA PRO A 285 24.03 25.88 -9.33
C PRO A 285 25.13 25.58 -8.31
N ASP A 286 26.38 25.64 -8.77
CA ASP A 286 27.54 25.47 -7.89
C ASP A 286 27.39 26.37 -6.63
N PRO A 287 27.47 25.79 -5.41
CA PRO A 287 27.26 26.53 -4.17
C PRO A 287 28.19 27.73 -4.02
N VAL A 288 29.45 27.61 -4.46
CA VAL A 288 30.43 28.70 -4.37
C VAL A 288 30.05 29.81 -5.35
N ALA A 289 29.72 29.46 -6.59
CA ALA A 289 29.25 30.42 -7.59
C ALA A 289 28.00 31.17 -7.11
N ARG A 290 27.07 30.49 -6.43
CA ARG A 290 25.84 31.07 -5.86
C ARG A 290 26.11 32.17 -4.83
N PHE A 291 27.13 32.01 -3.98
CA PHE A 291 27.48 33.03 -2.98
C PHE A 291 28.41 34.12 -3.53
N GLN A 292 29.01 33.92 -4.71
CA GLN A 292 29.88 34.90 -5.37
C GLN A 292 29.16 35.79 -6.40
N ARG A 293 27.94 35.44 -6.82
CA ARG A 293 27.19 36.15 -7.87
C ARG A 293 25.75 36.38 -7.43
N TRP A 294 25.23 37.57 -7.72
CA TRP A 294 23.85 37.95 -7.37
C TRP A 294 22.78 37.21 -8.18
N GLN A 295 23.10 36.83 -9.42
CA GLN A 295 22.24 36.04 -10.30
C GLN A 295 22.99 34.77 -10.72
N VAL A 296 22.57 33.64 -10.17
CA VAL A 296 23.00 32.33 -10.68
C VAL A 296 21.75 31.55 -11.02
N GLU A 297 21.58 31.26 -12.30
CA GLU A 297 20.39 30.57 -12.78
C GLU A 297 20.38 29.12 -12.30
N GLU A 298 19.25 28.72 -11.72
CA GLU A 298 18.97 27.33 -11.45
C GLU A 298 18.74 26.61 -12.78
N ARG A 299 19.32 25.41 -12.93
CA ARG A 299 19.01 24.59 -14.10
C ARG A 299 17.63 23.98 -13.89
N HIS A 300 16.65 24.53 -14.59
CA HIS A 300 15.25 24.12 -14.57
C HIS A 300 14.94 23.29 -15.82
N LEU A 301 14.53 22.03 -15.64
CA LEU A 301 14.24 21.09 -16.72
C LEU A 301 12.77 20.68 -16.69
N THR A 302 12.10 20.83 -17.83
CA THR A 302 10.72 20.41 -18.10
C THR A 302 10.59 19.89 -19.54
N GLY A 303 9.46 19.25 -19.88
CA GLY A 303 9.16 18.84 -21.25
C GLY A 303 10.24 17.96 -21.87
N GLU A 304 10.59 18.22 -23.14
CA GLU A 304 11.59 17.45 -23.89
C GLU A 304 12.98 17.47 -23.25
N ALA A 305 13.42 18.61 -22.71
CA ALA A 305 14.72 18.73 -22.05
C ALA A 305 14.82 17.82 -20.81
N LEU A 306 13.72 17.67 -20.07
CA LEU A 306 13.64 16.73 -18.95
C LEU A 306 13.71 15.27 -19.42
N GLN A 307 13.01 14.93 -20.51
CA GLN A 307 13.03 13.58 -21.06
C GLN A 307 14.44 13.20 -21.56
N ALA A 308 15.13 14.12 -22.24
CA ALA A 308 16.52 13.95 -22.67
C ALA A 308 17.45 13.72 -21.47
N TRP A 309 17.32 14.53 -20.41
CA TRP A 309 18.11 14.38 -19.19
C TRP A 309 17.89 13.02 -18.50
N VAL A 310 16.65 12.52 -18.49
CA VAL A 310 16.35 11.17 -17.98
C VAL A 310 16.93 10.08 -18.87
N ALA A 311 16.88 10.24 -20.20
CA ALA A 311 17.47 9.29 -21.13
C ALA A 311 18.99 9.17 -20.92
N GLU A 312 19.69 10.30 -20.73
CA GLU A 312 21.13 10.32 -20.39
C GLU A 312 21.43 9.58 -19.08
N ILE A 313 20.59 9.74 -18.05
CA ILE A 313 20.71 8.96 -16.81
C ILE A 313 20.62 7.46 -17.12
N TYR A 314 19.58 7.03 -17.84
CA TYR A 314 19.37 5.61 -18.13
C TYR A 314 20.49 5.02 -18.99
N GLN A 315 21.08 5.82 -19.88
CA GLN A 315 22.26 5.45 -20.65
C GLN A 315 23.49 5.24 -19.75
N ARG A 316 23.76 6.14 -18.79
CA ARG A 316 24.83 5.94 -17.79
C ARG A 316 24.62 4.69 -16.93
N LEU A 317 23.36 4.31 -16.73
CA LEU A 317 23.01 3.12 -15.95
C LEU A 317 22.92 1.82 -16.77
N GLU A 318 23.12 1.85 -18.10
CA GLU A 318 22.85 0.72 -19.02
C GLU A 318 23.42 -0.63 -18.55
N ALA A 319 24.72 -0.66 -18.24
CA ALA A 319 25.38 -1.89 -17.78
C ALA A 319 24.82 -2.37 -16.43
N TRP A 320 24.60 -1.44 -15.49
CA TRP A 320 24.03 -1.78 -14.19
C TRP A 320 22.59 -2.26 -14.28
N ARG A 321 21.79 -1.74 -15.22
CA ARG A 321 20.40 -2.18 -15.43
C ARG A 321 20.34 -3.68 -15.73
N LYS A 322 21.37 -4.26 -16.32
CA LYS A 322 21.42 -5.71 -16.62
C LYS A 322 21.77 -6.58 -15.40
N SER A 323 21.93 -6.00 -14.21
CA SER A 323 22.26 -6.74 -12.99
C SER A 323 21.15 -7.71 -12.54
N PRO A 324 21.50 -8.84 -11.88
CA PRO A 324 20.51 -9.81 -11.39
C PRO A 324 19.44 -9.23 -10.44
N PRO A 325 19.76 -8.31 -9.49
CA PRO A 325 18.73 -7.68 -8.66
C PRO A 325 17.67 -6.92 -9.47
N LEU A 326 18.07 -6.29 -10.58
CA LEU A 326 17.14 -5.54 -11.44
C LEU A 326 16.31 -6.45 -12.34
N GLN A 327 16.89 -7.54 -12.82
CA GLN A 327 16.15 -8.59 -13.53
C GLN A 327 15.05 -9.18 -12.63
N ALA A 328 15.38 -9.51 -11.38
CA ALA A 328 14.39 -9.96 -10.39
C ALA A 328 13.34 -8.88 -10.10
N LEU A 329 13.76 -7.61 -9.97
CA LEU A 329 12.84 -6.51 -9.73
C LEU A 329 11.88 -6.29 -10.91
N ARG A 330 12.34 -6.39 -12.17
CA ARG A 330 11.47 -6.35 -13.37
C ARG A 330 10.42 -7.44 -13.31
N ALA A 331 10.82 -8.67 -13.01
CA ALA A 331 9.90 -9.79 -12.94
C ALA A 331 8.82 -9.60 -11.86
N ILE A 332 9.19 -9.03 -10.71
CA ILE A 332 8.25 -8.84 -9.60
C ILE A 332 7.34 -7.62 -9.80
N LEU A 333 7.89 -6.51 -10.29
CA LEU A 333 7.18 -5.24 -10.46
C LEU A 333 6.58 -5.06 -11.85
N HIS A 334 6.55 -6.13 -12.66
CA HIS A 334 5.91 -6.10 -13.96
C HIS A 334 4.43 -5.73 -13.84
N TYR A 335 3.97 -4.80 -14.68
CA TYR A 335 2.60 -4.32 -14.70
C TYR A 335 2.11 -4.07 -16.13
N PRO A 336 0.91 -4.56 -16.50
CA PRO A 336 0.01 -5.38 -15.69
C PRO A 336 0.54 -6.82 -15.50
N ASP A 337 0.39 -7.39 -14.30
CA ASP A 337 0.61 -8.82 -14.07
C ASP A 337 -0.74 -9.54 -14.26
N PRO A 338 -0.94 -10.33 -15.34
CA PRO A 338 -2.17 -11.07 -15.56
C PRO A 338 -2.30 -12.28 -14.62
N THR A 339 -1.23 -12.65 -13.92
CA THR A 339 -1.18 -13.85 -13.08
C THR A 339 -2.02 -13.66 -11.83
N SER A 340 -2.95 -14.59 -11.59
CA SER A 340 -3.66 -14.65 -10.32
C SER A 340 -2.76 -15.28 -9.25
N ARG A 341 -2.42 -14.49 -8.23
CA ARG A 341 -1.50 -14.89 -7.16
C ARG A 341 -2.20 -14.88 -5.82
N SER A 342 -2.12 -15.96 -5.07
CA SER A 342 -2.74 -16.10 -3.75
C SER A 342 -1.79 -16.79 -2.78
N TYR A 343 -1.97 -16.52 -1.50
CA TYR A 343 -1.18 -17.20 -0.47
C TYR A 343 -1.66 -18.64 -0.34
N PRO A 344 -0.78 -19.63 -0.11
CA PRO A 344 -1.23 -20.99 0.15
C PRO A 344 -2.16 -21.05 1.36
N ALA A 345 -3.15 -21.93 1.31
CA ALA A 345 -4.00 -22.21 2.45
C ALA A 345 -3.17 -22.83 3.60
N PRO A 346 -3.57 -22.67 4.88
CA PRO A 346 -2.86 -23.28 6.01
C PRO A 346 -2.61 -24.79 5.86
N GLU A 347 -3.56 -25.51 5.27
CA GLU A 347 -3.45 -26.96 5.02
C GLU A 347 -2.36 -27.29 3.99
N TRP A 348 -2.18 -26.44 2.97
CA TRP A 348 -1.12 -26.61 1.98
C TRP A 348 0.26 -26.63 2.63
N PHE A 349 0.49 -25.77 3.62
CA PHE A 349 1.78 -25.74 4.34
C PHE A 349 2.06 -27.01 5.16
N ARG A 350 1.02 -27.73 5.59
CA ARG A 350 1.17 -28.99 6.34
C ARG A 350 1.60 -30.13 5.42
N THR A 351 1.05 -30.16 4.20
CA THR A 351 1.32 -31.20 3.20
C THR A 351 2.55 -30.90 2.34
N HIS A 352 2.99 -29.62 2.27
CA HIS A 352 4.12 -29.16 1.46
C HIS A 352 5.17 -28.38 2.29
N PRO A 353 5.74 -28.97 3.37
CA PRO A 353 6.64 -28.26 4.28
C PRO A 353 7.99 -27.87 3.66
N HIS A 354 8.39 -28.53 2.57
CA HIS A 354 9.70 -28.37 1.91
C HIS A 354 9.63 -27.78 0.51
N THR A 355 8.44 -27.48 -0.02
CA THR A 355 8.25 -26.97 -1.37
C THR A 355 8.69 -25.50 -1.47
N PRO A 356 9.72 -25.15 -2.25
CA PRO A 356 10.14 -23.76 -2.43
C PRO A 356 9.21 -22.97 -3.36
N LEU A 357 9.44 -21.66 -3.44
CA LEU A 357 8.81 -20.82 -4.47
C LEU A 357 9.34 -21.18 -5.85
N ALA A 358 8.50 -21.04 -6.88
CA ALA A 358 8.96 -21.13 -8.26
C ALA A 358 9.91 -19.97 -8.59
N GLY A 359 10.89 -20.22 -9.47
CA GLY A 359 11.84 -19.22 -9.92
C GLY A 359 11.16 -18.06 -10.67
N LEU A 360 11.86 -16.91 -10.71
CA LEU A 360 11.44 -15.76 -11.50
C LEU A 360 11.84 -15.94 -12.97
N PRO A 361 11.05 -15.40 -13.92
CA PRO A 361 11.47 -15.31 -15.30
C PRO A 361 12.74 -14.46 -15.42
N THR A 362 13.69 -14.92 -16.22
CA THR A 362 14.98 -14.25 -16.43
C THR A 362 14.95 -13.31 -17.64
N ASP A 363 14.09 -13.55 -18.63
CA ASP A 363 14.31 -12.95 -19.96
C ASP A 363 13.52 -11.66 -20.17
N LEU A 364 13.45 -10.80 -19.15
CA LEU A 364 12.82 -9.48 -19.25
C LEU A 364 13.86 -8.40 -19.58
N PRO A 365 13.89 -7.87 -20.82
CA PRO A 365 14.90 -6.92 -21.24
C PRO A 365 14.71 -5.54 -20.55
N PRO A 366 15.81 -4.82 -20.28
CA PRO A 366 15.74 -3.45 -19.79
C PRO A 366 15.05 -2.51 -20.79
N SER A 367 14.26 -1.56 -20.30
CA SER A 367 13.63 -0.53 -21.16
C SER A 367 13.77 0.88 -20.58
N LEU A 368 13.52 1.90 -21.40
CA LEU A 368 13.45 3.30 -20.94
C LEU A 368 12.12 3.55 -20.19
N PRO A 369 12.06 4.55 -19.29
CA PRO A 369 10.81 4.90 -18.61
C PRO A 369 9.81 5.50 -19.61
N ALA A 370 8.51 5.27 -19.37
CA ALA A 370 7.44 5.84 -20.18
C ALA A 370 7.00 7.22 -19.65
N PHE A 371 7.19 8.26 -20.47
CA PHE A 371 6.60 9.59 -20.27
C PHE A 371 5.23 9.67 -20.94
N GLU A 372 4.23 9.09 -20.28
CA GLU A 372 2.83 9.22 -20.68
C GLU A 372 2.33 10.63 -20.38
N ASP A 373 1.58 11.22 -21.33
CA ASP A 373 0.83 12.43 -21.03
C ASP A 373 -0.39 12.09 -20.16
N TRP A 374 -0.40 12.58 -18.93
CA TRP A 374 -1.53 12.47 -18.01
C TRP A 374 -2.43 13.72 -18.01
N ALA A 375 -2.14 14.73 -18.83
CA ALA A 375 -2.99 15.91 -19.03
C ALA A 375 -4.21 15.59 -19.90
N GLU A 376 -4.10 14.61 -20.81
CA GLU A 376 -5.16 14.11 -21.69
C GLU A 376 -5.65 12.71 -21.27
N ALA A 377 -6.04 12.52 -20.01
CA ALA A 377 -6.85 11.33 -19.72
C ALA A 377 -8.25 11.57 -20.34
N PRO A 378 -8.69 10.80 -21.35
CA PRO A 378 -10.08 10.86 -21.77
C PRO A 378 -10.95 10.56 -20.56
N ALA A 379 -12.06 11.29 -20.45
CA ALA A 379 -13.12 10.96 -19.49
C ALA A 379 -13.33 9.45 -19.50
N HIS A 380 -13.16 8.83 -18.33
CA HIS A 380 -13.29 7.39 -18.09
C HIS A 380 -14.18 6.68 -19.11
N THR A 381 -13.59 5.90 -20.03
CA THR A 381 -14.31 4.78 -20.62
C THR A 381 -14.32 3.70 -19.55
N PRO A 382 -15.47 3.39 -18.92
CA PRO A 382 -15.54 2.25 -18.01
C PRO A 382 -15.11 1.00 -18.77
N ALA A 383 -14.37 0.12 -18.09
CA ALA A 383 -14.02 -1.19 -18.63
C ALA A 383 -15.29 -1.88 -19.17
N PRO A 384 -15.22 -2.59 -20.32
CA PRO A 384 -16.35 -3.35 -20.81
C PRO A 384 -16.82 -4.31 -19.71
N PRO A 385 -18.14 -4.39 -19.44
CA PRO A 385 -18.66 -5.34 -18.48
C PRO A 385 -18.27 -6.76 -18.90
N ALA A 386 -17.95 -7.59 -17.91
CA ALA A 386 -17.71 -9.02 -18.12
C ALA A 386 -18.88 -9.63 -18.93
N PRO A 387 -18.62 -10.54 -19.88
CA PRO A 387 -19.67 -11.08 -20.73
C PRO A 387 -20.63 -11.94 -19.90
N GLY A 388 -21.92 -11.65 -20.05
CA GLY A 388 -23.01 -12.57 -19.76
C GLY A 388 -23.37 -12.77 -18.29
N ASN A 389 -24.22 -11.90 -17.76
CA ASN A 389 -25.38 -12.37 -16.99
C ASN A 389 -26.61 -11.58 -17.47
N ALA A 390 -27.65 -12.31 -17.82
CA ALA A 390 -28.92 -11.84 -18.35
C ALA A 390 -29.61 -10.79 -17.43
N PRO A 391 -30.56 -9.99 -17.94
CA PRO A 391 -31.02 -8.78 -17.27
C PRO A 391 -31.83 -9.11 -16.02
N HIS A 392 -31.36 -8.66 -14.86
CA HIS A 392 -32.15 -8.65 -13.63
C HIS A 392 -32.44 -7.22 -13.17
N ALA A 393 -33.72 -6.85 -13.36
CA ALA A 393 -34.59 -5.91 -12.65
C ALA A 393 -34.12 -4.46 -12.35
N PRO A 394 -35.03 -3.47 -12.45
CA PRO A 394 -34.72 -2.07 -12.20
C PRO A 394 -34.18 -1.84 -10.79
N ARG A 395 -33.14 -1.01 -10.74
CA ARG A 395 -32.48 -0.45 -9.56
C ARG A 395 -33.54 0.02 -8.54
N ALA A 396 -33.51 -0.53 -7.33
CA ALA A 396 -34.27 0.00 -6.20
C ALA A 396 -33.93 1.49 -5.99
N SER A 397 -34.96 2.30 -5.77
CA SER A 397 -34.86 3.72 -5.45
C SER A 397 -33.90 3.95 -4.28
N PRO A 398 -33.13 5.05 -4.27
CA PRO A 398 -32.25 5.38 -3.15
C PRO A 398 -33.04 5.45 -1.84
N PRO A 399 -32.42 5.09 -0.71
CA PRO A 399 -33.14 5.01 0.56
C PRO A 399 -33.62 6.40 1.01
N GLU A 400 -34.91 6.51 1.28
CA GLU A 400 -35.61 7.75 1.62
C GLU A 400 -36.00 7.76 3.10
N GLU A 401 -35.65 8.82 3.83
CA GLU A 401 -36.09 8.99 5.21
C GLU A 401 -37.53 9.51 5.24
N LEU A 402 -38.39 8.78 5.94
CA LEU A 402 -39.81 9.11 6.04
C LEU A 402 -40.03 10.17 7.13
N PRO A 403 -41.07 11.02 7.00
CA PRO A 403 -41.50 11.86 8.11
C PRO A 403 -41.86 10.98 9.33
N PRO A 404 -41.77 11.52 10.56
CA PRO A 404 -42.17 10.78 11.76
C PRO A 404 -43.57 10.17 11.66
N LEU A 405 -43.66 8.85 11.83
CA LEU A 405 -44.91 8.10 11.74
C LEU A 405 -45.31 7.56 13.11
N GLU A 406 -46.61 7.55 13.39
CA GLU A 406 -47.14 6.81 14.54
C GLU A 406 -47.10 5.31 14.26
N ALA A 407 -46.54 4.57 15.21
CA ALA A 407 -46.34 3.14 15.09
C ALA A 407 -46.68 2.40 16.40
N THR A 408 -47.29 1.23 16.23
CA THR A 408 -47.48 0.26 17.31
C THR A 408 -46.21 -0.55 17.46
N VAL A 409 -45.58 -0.47 18.63
CA VAL A 409 -44.35 -1.19 18.95
C VAL A 409 -44.67 -2.35 19.87
N THR A 410 -44.16 -3.53 19.52
CA THR A 410 -44.22 -4.75 20.34
C THR A 410 -42.81 -5.35 20.48
N PHE A 411 -42.59 -6.10 21.55
CA PHE A 411 -41.35 -6.83 21.78
C PHE A 411 -41.67 -8.31 21.98
N ALA A 412 -41.01 -9.18 21.22
CA ALA A 412 -41.15 -10.63 21.33
C ALA A 412 -40.02 -11.19 22.23
N PRO A 413 -40.29 -11.57 23.50
CA PRO A 413 -39.26 -11.97 24.44
C PRO A 413 -38.49 -13.22 24.00
N ASN A 414 -39.17 -14.17 23.37
CA ASN A 414 -38.61 -15.45 22.93
C ASN A 414 -37.56 -15.29 21.82
N THR A 415 -37.72 -14.30 20.94
CA THR A 415 -36.82 -14.06 19.80
C THR A 415 -35.91 -12.84 19.98
N GLN A 416 -36.10 -12.09 21.08
CA GLN A 416 -35.48 -10.80 21.37
C GLN A 416 -35.59 -9.81 20.20
N GLU A 417 -36.78 -9.78 19.58
CA GLU A 417 -37.05 -8.98 18.38
C GLU A 417 -38.10 -7.90 18.66
N TRP A 418 -37.80 -6.67 18.29
CA TRP A 418 -38.72 -5.55 18.26
C TRP A 418 -39.49 -5.55 16.94
N GLN A 419 -40.81 -5.33 17.00
CA GLN A 419 -41.65 -5.16 15.84
C GLN A 419 -42.35 -3.81 15.91
N VAL A 420 -42.25 -3.03 14.85
CA VAL A 420 -42.79 -1.68 14.72
C VAL A 420 -43.78 -1.67 13.56
N GLN A 421 -45.07 -1.61 13.86
CA GLN A 421 -46.17 -1.65 12.90
C GLN A 421 -46.72 -0.24 12.64
N PHE A 422 -46.81 0.19 11.38
CA PHE A 422 -47.22 1.54 11.00
C PHE A 422 -47.97 1.53 9.66
N GLN A 423 -48.69 2.62 9.36
CA GLN A 423 -49.36 2.81 8.08
C GLN A 423 -48.45 3.57 7.10
N PHE A 424 -48.29 3.04 5.90
CA PHE A 424 -47.53 3.68 4.82
C PHE A 424 -48.17 3.36 3.46
N ASP A 425 -48.41 4.39 2.64
CA ASP A 425 -49.16 4.29 1.37
C ASP A 425 -50.51 3.55 1.52
N GLY A 426 -51.26 3.85 2.58
CA GLY A 426 -52.57 3.25 2.86
C GLY A 426 -52.54 1.76 3.23
N LYS A 427 -51.36 1.19 3.50
CA LYS A 427 -51.18 -0.22 3.88
C LYS A 427 -50.43 -0.34 5.22
N SER A 428 -50.81 -1.33 6.02
CA SER A 428 -50.07 -1.71 7.22
C SER A 428 -48.72 -2.34 6.85
N LYS A 429 -47.64 -1.83 7.45
CA LYS A 429 -46.26 -2.28 7.28
C LYS A 429 -45.65 -2.58 8.64
N THR A 430 -44.68 -3.50 8.66
CA THR A 430 -43.96 -3.89 9.88
C THR A 430 -42.46 -3.85 9.65
N ALA A 431 -41.73 -3.09 10.47
CA ALA A 431 -40.28 -3.13 10.57
C ALA A 431 -39.87 -3.99 11.76
N LYS A 432 -38.80 -4.78 11.61
CA LYS A 432 -38.29 -5.68 12.65
C LYS A 432 -36.82 -5.44 12.91
N THR A 433 -36.40 -5.48 14.17
CA THR A 433 -34.99 -5.33 14.55
C THR A 433 -34.69 -6.01 15.88
N LYS A 434 -33.47 -6.53 16.04
CA LYS A 434 -32.95 -6.98 17.33
C LYS A 434 -32.18 -5.87 18.07
N ASP A 435 -31.86 -4.80 17.34
CA ASP A 435 -31.21 -3.63 17.90
C ASP A 435 -32.22 -2.82 18.72
N SER A 436 -31.86 -2.44 19.95
CA SER A 436 -32.70 -1.64 20.86
C SER A 436 -32.20 -0.20 21.00
N THR A 437 -31.06 0.14 20.38
CA THR A 437 -30.45 1.49 20.46
C THR A 437 -31.35 2.58 19.91
N TRP A 438 -32.26 2.26 18.99
CA TRP A 438 -33.22 3.20 18.42
C TRP A 438 -34.21 3.78 19.45
N LEU A 439 -34.41 3.10 20.59
CA LEU A 439 -35.23 3.57 21.71
C LEU A 439 -34.49 4.59 22.59
N GLY A 440 -33.18 4.74 22.40
CA GLY A 440 -32.33 5.64 23.17
C GLY A 440 -32.52 5.49 24.68
N ASN A 441 -32.62 6.62 25.38
CA ASN A 441 -32.73 6.66 26.84
C ASN A 441 -34.11 6.21 27.36
N ARG A 442 -35.09 5.95 26.48
CA ARG A 442 -36.46 5.54 26.86
C ARG A 442 -36.66 4.02 26.88
N LEU A 443 -35.60 3.24 26.64
CA LEU A 443 -35.66 1.77 26.56
C LEU A 443 -36.35 1.15 27.77
N GLU A 444 -35.91 1.48 28.98
CA GLU A 444 -36.43 0.88 30.23
C GLU A 444 -37.86 1.32 30.55
N GLU A 445 -38.21 2.57 30.21
CA GLU A 445 -39.59 3.08 30.33
C GLU A 445 -40.55 2.30 29.42
N ILE A 446 -40.14 2.08 28.16
CA ILE A 446 -40.96 1.43 27.13
C ILE A 446 -41.08 -0.07 27.40
N LYS A 447 -40.02 -0.74 27.85
CA LYS A 447 -40.12 -2.14 28.32
C LYS A 447 -41.15 -2.28 29.44
N ARG A 448 -41.11 -1.40 30.45
CA ARG A 448 -42.09 -1.42 31.55
C ARG A 448 -43.53 -1.20 31.09
N GLN A 449 -43.73 -0.40 30.03
CA GLN A 449 -45.06 -0.23 29.43
C GLN A 449 -45.51 -1.51 28.69
N LEU A 450 -44.59 -2.14 27.94
CA LEU A 450 -44.83 -3.38 27.21
C LEU A 450 -45.13 -4.58 28.12
N ASP A 451 -44.50 -4.64 29.30
CA ASP A 451 -44.80 -5.66 30.31
C ASP A 451 -46.25 -5.56 30.82
N ARG A 452 -46.84 -4.35 30.82
CA ARG A 452 -48.21 -4.11 31.29
C ARG A 452 -49.26 -4.22 30.19
N LYS A 453 -48.94 -3.70 29.02
CA LYS A 453 -49.80 -3.66 27.83
C LYS A 453 -48.90 -4.14 26.71
N SER A 454 -49.13 -5.36 26.21
CA SER A 454 -48.30 -6.08 25.23
C SER A 454 -47.93 -5.32 23.93
N SER A 455 -48.40 -4.08 23.77
CA SER A 455 -48.02 -3.11 22.75
C SER A 455 -48.03 -1.67 23.30
N CYS A 456 -47.25 -0.78 22.66
CA CYS A 456 -47.26 0.66 22.95
C CYS A 456 -47.27 1.50 21.65
N GLN A 457 -47.86 2.69 21.68
CA GLN A 457 -47.90 3.61 20.54
C GLN A 457 -46.77 4.64 20.66
N LEU A 458 -45.93 4.76 19.63
CA LEU A 458 -44.77 5.65 19.60
C LEU A 458 -44.65 6.33 18.24
N LYS A 459 -44.15 7.56 18.22
CA LYS A 459 -43.69 8.19 16.97
C LYS A 459 -42.26 7.78 16.68
N VAL A 460 -42.03 7.23 15.50
CA VAL A 460 -40.74 6.67 15.08
C VAL A 460 -40.28 7.30 13.77
N ARG A 461 -38.95 7.41 13.62
CA ARG A 461 -38.29 7.75 12.37
C ARG A 461 -37.86 6.48 11.66
N LEU A 462 -38.23 6.38 10.38
CA LEU A 462 -38.02 5.20 9.55
C LEU A 462 -37.34 5.60 8.24
N GLN A 463 -36.45 4.75 7.74
CA GLN A 463 -35.87 4.87 6.41
C GLN A 463 -36.39 3.74 5.53
N ARG A 464 -36.94 4.08 4.38
CA ARG A 464 -37.36 3.12 3.36
C ARG A 464 -36.16 2.72 2.53
N ASP A 465 -35.90 1.42 2.40
CA ASP A 465 -34.91 0.84 1.50
C ASP A 465 -35.61 -0.20 0.61
N GLY A 466 -36.02 0.23 -0.58
CA GLY A 466 -36.88 -0.54 -1.48
C GLY A 466 -38.26 -0.86 -0.86
N ASN A 467 -38.50 -2.14 -0.58
CA ASN A 467 -39.72 -2.65 0.09
C ASN A 467 -39.53 -2.89 1.59
N SER A 468 -38.32 -2.64 2.12
CA SER A 468 -37.99 -2.81 3.53
C SER A 468 -37.93 -1.46 4.26
N PHE A 469 -38.11 -1.50 5.58
CA PHE A 469 -38.07 -0.31 6.43
C PHE A 469 -37.08 -0.53 7.56
N LYS A 470 -36.19 0.45 7.75
CA LYS A 470 -35.20 0.47 8.83
C LYS A 470 -35.60 1.52 9.86
N ILE A 471 -35.57 1.13 11.13
CA ILE A 471 -35.87 2.04 12.25
C ILE A 471 -34.63 2.87 12.54
N LEU A 472 -34.77 4.19 12.48
CA LEU A 472 -33.67 5.14 12.74
C LEU A 472 -33.65 5.59 14.20
N GLY A 473 -34.82 5.72 14.83
CA GLY A 473 -34.94 6.18 16.21
C GLY A 473 -36.36 6.58 16.57
N LEU A 474 -36.56 6.98 17.82
CA LEU A 474 -37.73 7.75 18.21
C LEU A 474 -37.71 9.14 17.54
N ALA A 475 -38.91 9.66 17.25
CA ALA A 475 -39.10 11.01 16.75
C ALA A 475 -39.01 12.05 17.87
#